data_AF-A0A1M5XY10-F1
#
_entry.id   AF-A0A1M5XY10-F1
#
_cell.length_a   1.000
_cell.length_b   1.000
_cell.length_c   1.000
_cell.angle_alpha   90.00
_cell.angle_beta   90.00
_cell.angle_gamma   90.00
#
_symmetry.space_group_name_H-M   'P 1'
#
loop_
_entity.id
_entity.type
_entity.pdbx_description
1 polymer ?
#
loop_
_entity_poly.entity_id
_entity_poly.type
_entity_poly.pdbx_seq_one_letter_code
_entity_poly.pdbx_strand_id
1 'polypeptide(L)'
;MARLHTNHICTITELREPQKVLARSGGKPVAIMKNSKCVGYLVPEEASLQEEPRYATKEEVTAALDDTRVQAAPVLHYLKDK
;
A
#
# COMPACT_ATOMS: atom_id res chain seq x y z
N MET A 1 -10.34 -1.51 -16.16
CA MET A 1 -10.35 -2.25 -14.87
C MET A 1 -9.72 -1.36 -13.82
N ALA A 2 -10.34 -1.21 -12.65
CA ALA A 2 -9.73 -0.47 -11.55
C ALA A 2 -8.47 -1.22 -11.08
N ARG A 3 -7.36 -0.51 -10.91
CA ARG A 3 -6.10 -1.08 -10.42
C ARG A 3 -6.26 -1.40 -8.94
N LEU A 4 -6.08 -2.66 -8.55
CA LEU A 4 -6.09 -3.06 -7.15
C LEU A 4 -4.82 -2.56 -6.45
N HIS A 5 -4.94 -2.20 -5.17
CA HIS A 5 -3.80 -1.79 -4.33
C HIS A 5 -3.00 -2.97 -3.75
N THR A 6 -3.36 -4.20 -4.12
CA THR A 6 -2.68 -5.43 -3.72
C THR A 6 -2.84 -6.51 -4.79
N ASN A 7 -1.95 -7.50 -4.75
CA ASN A 7 -2.00 -8.69 -5.60
C ASN A 7 -2.76 -9.85 -4.95
N HIS A 8 -3.21 -9.71 -3.69
CA HIS A 8 -4.00 -10.73 -3.01
C HIS A 8 -5.48 -10.41 -3.13
N ILE A 9 -6.29 -11.41 -3.48
CA ILE A 9 -7.74 -11.29 -3.57
C ILE A 9 -8.42 -12.36 -2.73
N CYS A 10 -9.59 -12.04 -2.21
CA CYS A 10 -10.53 -13.01 -1.64
C CYS A 10 -11.96 -12.66 -2.06
N THR A 11 -12.83 -13.65 -2.07
CA THR A 11 -14.27 -13.48 -2.27
C THR A 11 -14.97 -13.17 -0.95
N ILE A 12 -16.19 -12.63 -1.01
CA ILE A 12 -17.01 -12.43 0.20
C ILE A 12 -17.22 -13.72 1.00
N THR A 13 -17.31 -14.87 0.34
CA THR A 13 -17.53 -16.16 1.02
C THR A 13 -16.31 -16.61 1.83
N GLU A 14 -15.10 -16.26 1.41
CA GLU A 14 -13.87 -16.56 2.15
C GLU A 14 -13.76 -15.73 3.45
N LEU A 15 -14.42 -14.58 3.53
CA LEU A 15 -14.47 -13.76 4.75
C LEU A 15 -15.25 -14.40 5.91
N ARG A 16 -15.84 -15.58 5.71
CA ARG A 16 -16.34 -16.41 6.82
C ARG A 16 -15.20 -16.91 7.71
N GLU A 17 -13.97 -17.00 7.18
CA GLU A 17 -12.76 -17.39 7.91
C GLU A 17 -11.64 -16.36 7.68
N PRO A 18 -11.78 -15.11 8.18
CA PRO A 18 -10.85 -14.02 7.87
C PRO A 18 -9.41 -14.31 8.32
N GLN A 19 -9.23 -15.10 9.38
CA GLN A 19 -7.92 -15.55 9.87
C GLN A 19 -7.14 -16.35 8.81
N LYS A 20 -7.82 -17.19 8.01
CA LYS A 20 -7.17 -17.97 6.94
C LYS A 20 -6.80 -17.07 5.76
N VAL A 21 -7.63 -16.06 5.48
CA VAL A 21 -7.35 -15.07 4.44
C VAL A 21 -6.10 -14.25 4.78
N LEU A 22 -5.98 -13.81 6.03
CA LEU A 22 -4.80 -13.08 6.53
C LEU A 22 -3.53 -13.96 6.54
N ALA A 23 -3.63 -15.20 7.03
CA ALA A 23 -2.48 -16.12 7.03
C ALA A 23 -1.92 -16.37 5.62
N ARG A 24 -2.80 -16.47 4.62
CA ARG A 24 -2.42 -16.65 3.21
C ARG A 24 -1.79 -15.40 2.60
N SER A 25 -2.11 -14.20 3.10
CA SER A 25 -1.62 -12.95 2.52
C SER A 25 -0.21 -12.58 2.94
N GLY A 26 0.35 -13.26 3.95
CA GLY A 26 1.74 -13.06 4.39
C GLY A 26 2.05 -11.61 4.73
N GLY A 27 1.15 -10.97 5.47
CA GLY A 27 1.28 -9.57 5.89
C GLY A 27 0.89 -8.53 4.85
N LYS A 28 0.45 -8.94 3.66
CA LYS A 28 0.00 -8.00 2.62
C LYS A 28 -1.51 -7.75 2.73
N PRO A 29 -2.00 -6.56 2.36
CA PRO A 29 -3.43 -6.31 2.21
C PRO A 29 -4.10 -7.28 1.24
N VAL A 30 -5.40 -7.55 1.41
CA VAL A 30 -6.19 -8.43 0.53
C VAL A 30 -7.40 -7.68 -0.01
N ALA A 31 -7.60 -7.67 -1.32
CA ALA A 31 -8.77 -7.08 -1.94
C ALA A 31 -9.97 -8.03 -1.84
N ILE A 32 -11.10 -7.51 -1.36
CA ILE A 32 -12.36 -8.25 -1.23
C ILE A 32 -13.15 -8.05 -2.52
N MET A 33 -13.46 -9.14 -3.22
CA MET A 33 -14.12 -9.15 -4.52
C MET A 33 -15.58 -9.61 -4.41
N LYS A 34 -16.49 -8.88 -5.07
CA LYS A 34 -17.91 -9.25 -5.27
C LYS A 34 -18.29 -8.98 -6.72
N ASN A 35 -18.79 -9.98 -7.45
CA ASN A 35 -19.19 -9.85 -8.86
C ASN A 35 -18.12 -9.15 -9.72
N SER A 36 -16.87 -9.61 -9.58
CA SER A 36 -15.69 -9.06 -10.28
C SER A 36 -15.37 -7.60 -9.97
N LYS A 37 -15.92 -7.03 -8.89
CA LYS A 37 -15.62 -5.68 -8.42
C LYS A 37 -14.96 -5.74 -7.04
N CYS A 38 -13.93 -4.92 -6.83
CA CYS A 38 -13.36 -4.70 -5.51
C CYS A 38 -14.36 -3.92 -4.66
N VAL A 39 -14.76 -4.48 -3.53
CA VAL A 39 -15.73 -3.88 -2.59
C VAL A 39 -15.09 -3.44 -1.27
N GLY A 40 -13.84 -3.81 -1.03
CA GLY A 40 -13.10 -3.42 0.17
C GLY A 40 -11.73 -4.04 0.22
N TYR A 41 -10.99 -3.74 1.29
CA TYR A 41 -9.70 -4.35 1.58
C TYR A 41 -9.70 -4.89 3.02
N LEU A 42 -9.09 -6.05 3.21
CA LEU A 42 -8.73 -6.59 4.51
C LEU A 42 -7.24 -6.36 4.71
N VAL A 43 -6.88 -5.58 5.73
CA VAL A 43 -5.49 -5.16 6.00
C VAL A 43 -5.05 -5.82 7.31
N PRO A 44 -3.97 -6.62 7.31
CA PRO A 44 -3.35 -7.11 8.53
C PRO A 44 -2.88 -5.95 9.41
N GLU A 45 -2.92 -6.11 10.74
CA GLU A 45 -2.52 -5.05 11.66
C GLU A 45 -1.06 -4.62 11.43
N GLU A 46 -0.14 -5.55 11.18
CA GLU A 46 1.27 -5.22 10.87
C GLU A 46 1.47 -4.36 9.60
N ALA A 47 0.48 -4.33 8.71
CA ALA A 47 0.47 -3.49 7.51
C ALA A 47 -0.43 -2.24 7.67
N SER A 48 -1.09 -2.10 8.82
CA SER A 48 -1.85 -0.91 9.18
C SER A 48 -0.92 0.18 9.76
N LEU A 49 -1.45 1.38 9.91
CA LEU A 49 -0.75 2.47 10.59
C LEU A 49 -0.57 2.09 12.07
N GLN A 50 0.68 1.85 12.48
CA GLN A 50 1.00 1.47 13.87
C GLN A 50 0.86 2.63 14.85
N GLU A 51 0.97 3.86 14.37
CA GLU A 51 0.90 5.08 15.16
C GLU A 51 -0.06 6.06 14.49
N GLU A 52 -0.69 6.93 15.29
CA GLU A 52 -1.47 8.02 14.73
C GLU A 52 -0.57 8.93 13.88
N PRO A 53 -0.99 9.28 12.65
CA PRO A 53 -0.23 10.21 11.83
C PRO A 53 -0.02 11.53 12.57
N ARG A 54 1.24 11.93 12.74
CA ARG A 54 1.58 13.27 13.26
C ARG A 54 1.95 14.21 12.12
N TYR A 55 1.82 15.50 12.38
CA TYR A 55 2.38 16.51 11.49
C TYR A 55 3.91 16.43 11.46
N ALA A 56 4.47 16.56 10.25
CA ALA A 56 5.90 16.73 10.05
C ALA A 56 6.27 18.22 10.17
N THR A 57 7.42 18.50 10.77
CA THR A 57 8.03 19.82 10.76
C THR A 57 8.58 20.17 9.38
N LYS A 58 8.86 21.45 9.13
CA LYS A 58 9.42 21.89 7.84
C LYS A 58 10.78 21.24 7.58
N GLU A 59 11.58 21.10 8.64
CA GLU A 59 12.91 20.50 8.62
C GLU A 59 12.83 19.03 8.21
N GLU A 60 11.91 18.27 8.81
CA GLU A 60 11.67 16.86 8.46
C GLU A 60 11.21 16.70 7.01
N VAL A 61 10.32 17.57 6.54
CA VAL A 61 9.87 17.56 5.13
C VAL A 61 11.02 17.86 4.18
N THR A 62 11.86 18.84 4.52
CA THR A 62 13.01 19.23 3.67
C THR A 62 14.02 18.08 3.58
N ALA A 63 14.34 17.45 4.72
CA ALA A 63 15.24 16.29 4.75
C ALA A 63 14.69 15.13 3.90
N ALA A 64 13.40 14.81 4.02
CA ALA A 64 12.77 13.76 3.23
C ALA A 64 12.81 14.06 1.71
N LEU A 65 12.66 15.32 1.31
CA LEU A 65 12.78 15.73 -0.09
C LEU A 65 14.21 15.57 -0.62
N ASP A 66 15.22 15.92 0.16
CA ASP A 66 16.62 15.75 -0.21
C ASP A 66 16.99 14.27 -0.35
N ASP A 67 16.57 13.42 0.60
CA ASP A 67 16.76 11.97 0.52
C ASP A 67 16.08 11.37 -0.71
N THR A 68 14.83 11.77 -0.96
CA THR A 68 14.06 11.32 -2.13
C THR A 68 14.73 11.76 -3.42
N ARG A 69 15.29 12.97 -3.47
CA ARG A 69 16.01 13.49 -4.65
C ARG A 69 17.23 12.65 -4.98
N VAL A 70 17.96 12.16 -3.98
CA VAL A 70 19.10 11.25 -4.18
C VAL A 70 18.63 9.91 -4.76
N GLN A 71 17.59 9.32 -4.18
CA GLN A 71 17.04 8.05 -4.67
C GLN A 71 16.46 8.16 -6.09
N ALA A 72 15.81 9.28 -6.40
CA ALA A 72 15.21 9.55 -7.69
C ALA A 72 16.22 10.08 -8.74
N ALA A 73 17.49 10.31 -8.36
CA ALA A 73 18.49 10.92 -9.24
C ALA A 73 18.63 10.23 -10.62
N PRO A 74 18.59 8.89 -10.75
CA PRO A 74 18.67 8.24 -12.06
C PRO A 74 17.49 8.60 -12.98
N VAL A 75 16.28 8.65 -12.42
CA VAL A 75 15.06 9.02 -13.17
C VAL A 75 15.12 10.51 -13.54
N LEU A 76 15.53 11.36 -12.60
CA LEU A 76 15.67 12.80 -12.85
C LEU A 76 16.72 13.12 -13.91
N HIS A 77 17.82 12.36 -13.97
CA HIS A 77 18.81 12.50 -15.03
C HIS A 77 18.22 12.13 -16.39
N TYR A 78 17.58 10.97 -16.48
CA TYR A 78 16.92 10.51 -17.71
C TYR A 78 15.88 11.51 -18.23
N LEU A 79 15.13 12.17 -17.33
CA LEU A 79 14.13 13.16 -17.69
C LEU A 79 14.72 14.50 -18.15
N LYS A 80 15.97 14.83 -17.80
CA LYS A 80 16.64 16.06 -18.29
C LYS A 80 17.10 15.95 -19.74
N ASP A 81 17.36 14.72 -20.19
CA ASP A 81 17.83 14.42 -21.55
C ASP A 81 16.68 14.29 -22.56
N LYS A 82 15.43 14.49 -22.12
CA LYS A 82 14.21 14.54 -22.94
C LYS A 82 13.62 15.92 -22.96
#